data_AF-A0A7Y7QK40-F1
#
_entry.id   AF-A0A7Y7QK40-F1
#
_cell.length_a   1.000
_cell.length_b   1.000
_cell.length_c   1.000
_cell.angle_alpha   90.00
_cell.angle_beta   90.00
_cell.angle_gamma   90.00
#
_symmetry.space_group_name_H-M   'P 1'
#
loop_
_entity.id
_entity.type
_entity.pdbx_description
1 polymer ?
#
loop_
_entity_poly.entity_id
_entity_poly.type
_entity_poly.pdbx_seq_one_letter_code
_entity_poly.pdbx_strand_id
1 'polypeptide(L)'
;MNIDKKAFSLIEIMVGILIVSLVIVSGFQAYSKISIGKIILVENTNIQKDSFYFIEKLFEIIKEGGTLDYEEYFNRTVLGTTFSSGHYDLKSGFGNYGHGGTLETTTYGGFYYCISNNAIQMPSAGCHTNFNTDRIVTAGANRFQNYSGQHQKYGQYSYQFIDYNSNFDSDLGDEDGNGVITGDDDDEFLGIGPSAFIAGSDVKELYLLSGDKKTRTLIRWNVKRDPDAPTTALCNNNGSGALIGANFAGCRGTIEFLKLEGVDWGYDYNSSAADGTQNDGVIDTWLVDKQFTGLTNIDNSTSIIAGATDTDTLWKDLFPTGINVVDFKVYPYPNLDNKYFWKDPSASTNISPYVILNFKIKPSWETRKKIKKDSNPLNFNITVNLTDIFSK
;
A
#
# COMPACT_ATOMS: atom_id res chain seq x y z
N MET A 1 25.28 89.48 5.23
CA MET A 1 25.81 88.10 5.08
C MET A 1 25.09 87.50 3.88
N ASN A 2 25.67 87.68 2.69
CA ASN A 2 25.08 87.20 1.44
C ASN A 2 25.40 85.72 1.29
N ILE A 3 24.37 84.88 1.30
CA ILE A 3 24.49 83.49 0.89
C ILE A 3 24.48 83.51 -0.64
N ASP A 4 25.64 83.41 -1.26
CA ASP A 4 25.74 83.21 -2.70
C ASP A 4 25.03 81.90 -3.06
N LYS A 5 23.83 82.02 -3.62
CA LYS A 5 23.11 80.90 -4.21
C LYS A 5 23.82 80.50 -5.50
N LYS A 6 24.78 79.59 -5.40
CA LYS A 6 25.33 78.90 -6.58
C LYS A 6 24.21 78.08 -7.22
N ALA A 7 23.70 78.53 -8.35
CA ALA A 7 22.78 77.76 -9.17
C ALA A 7 23.56 76.60 -9.80
N PHE A 8 23.14 75.36 -9.53
CA PHE A 8 23.73 74.18 -10.17
C PHE A 8 23.53 74.22 -11.68
N SER A 9 24.56 73.81 -12.42
CA SER A 9 24.41 73.66 -13.87
C SER A 9 23.47 72.50 -14.20
N LEU A 10 22.76 72.60 -15.33
CA LEU A 10 21.89 71.52 -15.81
C LEU A 10 22.64 70.17 -15.90
N ILE A 11 23.92 70.22 -16.28
CA ILE A 11 24.79 69.05 -16.40
C ILE A 11 25.05 68.39 -15.03
N GLU A 12 25.32 69.16 -13.98
CA GLU A 12 25.51 68.61 -12.63
C GLU A 12 24.25 67.92 -12.10
N ILE A 13 23.07 68.49 -12.39
CA ILE A 13 21.79 67.88 -12.02
C ILE A 13 21.57 66.58 -12.81
N MET A 14 21.86 66.56 -14.11
CA MET A 14 21.74 65.36 -14.94
C MET A 14 22.68 64.24 -14.50
N VAL A 15 23.95 64.56 -14.20
CA VAL A 15 24.93 63.59 -13.69
C VAL A 15 24.52 63.07 -12.31
N GLY A 16 24.02 63.94 -11.42
CA GLY A 16 23.50 63.55 -10.12
C GLY A 16 22.33 62.57 -10.22
N ILE A 17 21.35 62.86 -11.08
CA ILE A 17 20.21 61.97 -11.35
C ILE A 17 20.70 60.63 -11.91
N LEU A 18 21.67 60.64 -12.83
CA LEU A 18 22.20 59.43 -13.46
C LEU A 18 22.91 58.52 -12.44
N ILE A 19 23.75 59.08 -11.58
CA ILE A 19 24.46 58.34 -10.53
C ILE A 19 23.45 57.75 -9.54
N VAL A 20 22.49 58.55 -9.07
CA VAL A 20 21.45 58.08 -8.14
C VAL A 20 20.60 56.98 -8.78
N SER A 21 20.22 57.13 -10.05
CA SER A 21 19.46 56.11 -10.78
C SER A 21 20.23 54.79 -10.91
N LEU A 22 21.53 54.85 -11.24
CA LEU A 22 22.39 53.66 -11.32
C LEU A 22 22.50 52.93 -9.97
N VAL A 23 22.66 53.69 -8.88
CA VAL A 23 22.73 53.13 -7.52
C VAL A 23 21.40 52.48 -7.14
N ILE A 24 20.27 53.14 -7.40
CA ILE A 24 18.94 52.61 -7.09
C ILE A 24 18.66 51.34 -7.90
N VAL A 25 18.91 51.35 -9.21
CA VAL A 25 18.70 50.17 -10.08
C VAL A 25 19.56 49.00 -9.63
N SER A 26 20.84 49.24 -9.32
CA SER A 26 21.75 48.20 -8.84
C SER A 26 21.32 47.65 -7.48
N GLY A 27 20.91 48.53 -6.56
CA GLY A 27 20.38 48.15 -5.24
C GLY A 27 19.10 47.32 -5.34
N PHE A 28 18.18 47.71 -6.23
CA PHE A 28 16.92 46.98 -6.44
C PHE A 28 17.17 45.60 -7.06
N GLN A 29 18.10 45.49 -8.00
CA GLN A 29 18.51 44.21 -8.57
C GLN A 29 19.14 43.28 -7.52
N ALA A 30 20.03 43.82 -6.66
CA ALA A 30 20.64 43.05 -5.59
C ALA A 30 19.60 42.57 -4.57
N TYR A 31 18.72 43.46 -4.13
CA TYR A 31 17.62 43.13 -3.21
C TYR A 31 16.68 42.06 -3.78
N SER A 32 16.29 42.20 -5.05
CA SER A 32 15.42 41.23 -5.74
C SER A 32 16.07 39.84 -5.77
N LYS A 33 17.35 39.74 -6.12
CA LYS A 33 18.09 38.46 -6.14
C LYS A 33 18.21 37.83 -4.75
N ILE A 34 18.52 38.62 -3.73
CA ILE A 34 18.61 38.14 -2.34
C ILE A 34 17.25 37.64 -1.85
N SER A 35 16.18 38.37 -2.15
CA SER A 35 14.81 37.99 -1.75
C SER A 35 14.38 36.66 -2.39
N ILE A 36 14.61 36.49 -3.70
CA ILE A 36 14.33 35.22 -4.40
C ILE A 36 15.20 34.09 -3.82
N GLY A 37 16.49 34.35 -3.59
CA GLY A 37 17.40 33.38 -2.99
C GLY A 37 16.95 32.92 -1.60
N LYS A 38 16.47 33.85 -0.77
CA LYS A 38 15.91 33.55 0.56
C LYS A 38 14.67 32.67 0.46
N ILE A 39 13.73 32.98 -0.44
CA ILE A 39 12.51 32.18 -0.64
C ILE A 39 12.89 30.75 -1.04
N ILE A 40 13.78 30.59 -2.01
CA ILE A 40 14.25 29.28 -2.47
C ILE A 40 14.87 28.49 -1.30
N LEU A 41 15.71 29.14 -0.49
CA LEU A 41 16.37 28.48 0.66
C LEU A 41 15.37 28.03 1.72
N VAL A 42 14.40 28.89 2.08
CA VAL A 42 13.38 28.58 3.08
C VAL A 42 12.49 27.42 2.61
N GLU A 43 12.00 27.47 1.37
CA GLU A 43 11.13 26.41 0.83
C GLU A 43 11.87 25.06 0.72
N ASN A 44 13.13 25.06 0.27
CA ASN A 44 13.93 23.85 0.24
C ASN A 44 14.17 23.27 1.64
N THR A 45 14.37 24.13 2.63
CA THR A 45 14.56 23.72 4.03
C THR A 45 13.27 23.11 4.59
N ASN A 46 12.11 23.72 4.29
CA ASN A 46 10.80 23.19 4.70
C ASN A 46 10.54 21.83 4.07
N ILE A 47 10.78 21.68 2.76
CA ILE A 47 10.63 20.39 2.08
C ILE A 47 11.51 19.32 2.72
N GLN A 48 12.78 19.63 3.01
CA GLN A 48 13.67 18.67 3.68
C GLN A 48 13.14 18.28 5.06
N LYS A 49 12.75 19.26 5.89
CA LYS A 49 12.20 19.02 7.22
C LYS A 49 10.94 18.16 7.19
N ASP A 50 9.99 18.52 6.34
CA ASP A 50 8.74 17.79 6.18
C ASP A 50 9.04 16.37 5.70
N SER A 51 9.91 16.22 4.69
CA SER A 51 10.32 14.91 4.19
C SER A 51 10.88 14.02 5.29
N PHE A 52 11.77 14.53 6.15
CA PHE A 52 12.29 13.76 7.27
C PHE A 52 11.19 13.36 8.27
N TYR A 53 10.34 14.29 8.66
CA TYR A 53 9.23 14.01 9.58
C TYR A 53 8.27 12.94 9.03
N PHE A 54 7.91 13.03 7.75
CA PHE A 54 7.01 12.06 7.13
C PHE A 54 7.67 10.70 6.89
N ILE A 55 8.99 10.66 6.74
CA ILE A 55 9.77 9.42 6.71
C ILE A 55 9.77 8.74 8.08
N GLU A 56 9.96 9.49 9.15
CA GLU A 56 9.87 8.97 10.52
C GLU A 56 8.46 8.41 10.77
N LYS A 57 7.42 9.15 10.38
CA LYS A 57 6.03 8.70 10.48
C LYS A 57 5.75 7.45 9.63
N LEU A 58 6.30 7.35 8.42
CA LEU A 58 6.19 6.15 7.58
C LEU A 58 6.84 4.96 8.27
N PHE A 59 8.03 5.14 8.83
CA PHE A 59 8.74 4.11 9.58
C PHE A 59 7.95 3.64 10.81
N GLU A 60 7.39 4.57 11.57
CA GLU A 60 6.53 4.29 12.73
C GLU A 60 5.30 3.47 12.32
N ILE A 61 4.56 3.89 11.28
CA ILE A 61 3.38 3.17 10.78
C ILE A 61 3.74 1.74 10.36
N ILE A 62 4.88 1.54 9.69
CA ILE A 62 5.33 0.20 9.28
C ILE A 62 5.69 -0.65 10.49
N LYS A 63 6.34 -0.07 11.50
CA LYS A 63 6.71 -0.77 12.72
C LYS A 63 5.50 -1.13 13.58
N GLU A 64 4.52 -0.24 13.69
CA GLU A 64 3.24 -0.53 14.34
C GLU A 64 2.42 -1.57 13.58
N GLY A 65 2.53 -1.57 12.25
CA GLY A 65 1.80 -2.51 11.39
C GLY A 65 2.19 -3.97 11.60
N GLY A 66 3.34 -4.26 12.21
CA GLY A 66 3.76 -5.62 12.57
C GLY A 66 4.44 -6.37 11.43
N THR A 67 3.96 -7.57 11.15
CA THR A 67 4.54 -8.52 10.18
C THR A 67 3.89 -8.43 8.81
N LEU A 68 4.40 -9.15 7.80
CA LEU A 68 3.80 -9.17 6.46
C LEU A 68 2.46 -9.91 6.46
N ASP A 69 1.45 -9.33 5.81
CA ASP A 69 0.18 -10.00 5.56
C ASP A 69 0.27 -10.86 4.29
N TYR A 70 0.83 -12.07 4.42
CA TYR A 70 1.03 -13.01 3.31
C TYR A 70 -0.27 -13.38 2.60
N GLU A 71 -1.37 -13.46 3.35
CA GLU A 71 -2.69 -13.78 2.81
C GLU A 71 -3.20 -12.70 1.87
N GLU A 72 -3.09 -11.43 2.27
CA GLU A 72 -3.48 -10.32 1.39
C GLU A 72 -2.61 -10.26 0.12
N TYR A 73 -1.29 -10.47 0.25
CA TYR A 73 -0.41 -10.56 -0.92
C TYR A 73 -0.82 -11.66 -1.89
N PHE A 74 -1.13 -12.84 -1.33
CA PHE A 74 -1.61 -13.96 -2.12
C PHE A 74 -2.91 -13.59 -2.84
N ASN A 75 -3.90 -13.05 -2.12
CA ASN A 75 -5.19 -12.62 -2.70
C ASN A 75 -5.01 -11.65 -3.87
N ARG A 76 -4.06 -10.71 -3.78
CA ARG A 76 -3.74 -9.79 -4.89
C ARG A 76 -3.24 -10.49 -6.13
N THR A 77 -2.41 -11.51 -5.97
CA THR A 77 -1.93 -12.30 -7.11
C THR A 77 -3.04 -13.14 -7.76
N VAL A 78 -4.13 -13.48 -7.05
CA VAL A 78 -5.30 -14.20 -7.60
C VAL A 78 -6.20 -13.27 -8.42
N LEU A 79 -6.51 -12.10 -7.87
CA LEU A 79 -7.53 -11.21 -8.42
C LEU A 79 -7.10 -10.52 -9.71
N GLY A 80 -5.81 -10.20 -9.81
CA GLY A 80 -5.25 -9.57 -10.98
C GLY A 80 -4.26 -8.47 -10.61
N THR A 81 -3.29 -8.28 -11.49
CA THR A 81 -2.17 -7.36 -11.29
C THR A 81 -2.29 -6.10 -12.12
N THR A 82 -3.51 -5.70 -12.49
CA THR A 82 -3.76 -4.44 -13.20
C THR A 82 -3.63 -3.27 -12.24
N PHE A 83 -3.11 -2.15 -12.74
CA PHE A 83 -2.86 -0.96 -11.94
C PHE A 83 -3.60 0.25 -12.49
N SER A 84 -4.16 1.04 -11.59
CA SER A 84 -4.76 2.34 -11.86
C SER A 84 -4.30 3.31 -10.78
N SER A 85 -4.05 4.56 -11.16
CA SER A 85 -3.68 5.59 -10.17
C SER A 85 -2.47 5.25 -9.27
N GLY A 86 -1.55 4.38 -9.71
CA GLY A 86 -0.34 4.00 -8.96
C GLY A 86 -0.50 2.81 -7.99
N HIS A 87 -1.71 2.25 -7.89
CA HIS A 87 -2.07 1.13 -7.00
C HIS A 87 -2.90 0.08 -7.77
N TYR A 88 -3.22 -1.06 -7.15
CA TYR A 88 -4.01 -2.10 -7.83
C TYR A 88 -5.41 -1.57 -8.20
N ASP A 89 -5.81 -1.79 -9.46
CA ASP A 89 -7.10 -1.30 -9.99
C ASP A 89 -8.29 -2.06 -9.39
N LEU A 90 -8.11 -3.37 -9.18
CA LEU A 90 -9.09 -4.18 -8.48
C LEU A 90 -8.92 -3.99 -6.97
N LYS A 91 -10.01 -3.70 -6.27
CA LYS A 91 -10.04 -3.70 -4.81
C LYS A 91 -9.86 -5.14 -4.32
N SER A 92 -9.03 -5.38 -3.32
CA SER A 92 -9.11 -6.66 -2.62
C SER A 92 -10.34 -6.66 -1.73
N GLY A 93 -10.88 -7.86 -1.56
CA GLY A 93 -11.78 -8.11 -0.46
C GLY A 93 -10.95 -8.10 0.81
N PHE A 94 -10.82 -6.93 1.45
CA PHE A 94 -10.10 -6.81 2.71
C PHE A 94 -10.80 -7.57 3.86
N GLY A 95 -12.02 -8.06 3.65
CA GLY A 95 -12.80 -8.99 4.50
C GLY A 95 -12.72 -10.46 4.05
N ASN A 96 -13.55 -11.33 4.62
CA ASN A 96 -13.56 -12.76 4.31
C ASN A 96 -14.44 -13.05 3.05
N TYR A 97 -13.92 -12.65 1.88
CA TYR A 97 -14.65 -12.75 0.60
C TYR A 97 -14.44 -14.11 -0.09
N GLY A 98 -15.49 -14.84 -0.43
CA GLY A 98 -15.41 -16.04 -1.30
C GLY A 98 -16.00 -15.86 -2.71
N HIS A 99 -15.84 -16.86 -3.59
CA HIS A 99 -16.60 -17.04 -4.84
C HIS A 99 -18.10 -16.83 -4.68
N GLY A 100 -18.63 -15.96 -5.53
CA GLY A 100 -20.02 -15.49 -5.49
C GLY A 100 -20.19 -14.26 -4.60
N GLY A 101 -19.17 -13.92 -3.81
CA GLY A 101 -19.10 -12.66 -3.10
C GLY A 101 -18.92 -11.50 -4.07
N THR A 102 -19.76 -10.49 -3.92
CA THR A 102 -19.62 -9.24 -4.69
C THR A 102 -19.08 -8.17 -3.74
N LEU A 103 -17.98 -7.51 -4.13
CA LEU A 103 -17.49 -6.33 -3.44
C LEU A 103 -18.64 -5.34 -3.26
N GLU A 104 -18.70 -4.67 -2.12
CA GLU A 104 -19.78 -3.72 -1.82
C GLU A 104 -21.16 -4.33 -1.55
N THR A 105 -21.24 -5.65 -1.34
CA THR A 105 -22.48 -6.33 -0.93
C THR A 105 -22.29 -7.16 0.32
N THR A 106 -23.40 -7.49 0.99
CA THR A 106 -23.44 -8.44 2.12
C THR A 106 -23.52 -9.90 1.65
N THR A 107 -23.34 -10.17 0.35
CA THR A 107 -23.33 -11.54 -0.17
C THR A 107 -21.89 -12.01 -0.16
N TYR A 108 -21.58 -12.99 0.67
CA TYR A 108 -20.24 -13.54 0.84
C TYR A 108 -20.25 -15.03 0.45
N GLY A 109 -19.25 -15.42 -0.35
CA GLY A 109 -19.18 -16.72 -1.04
C GLY A 109 -18.75 -17.91 -0.19
N GLY A 110 -18.71 -19.10 -0.79
CA GLY A 110 -18.31 -20.39 -0.17
C GLY A 110 -16.83 -20.52 0.26
N PHE A 111 -16.41 -21.71 0.71
CA PHE A 111 -15.01 -22.01 1.06
C PHE A 111 -14.26 -22.68 -0.10
N TYR A 112 -12.93 -22.54 -0.22
CA TYR A 112 -12.15 -23.16 -1.31
C TYR A 112 -10.94 -23.90 -0.79
N TYR A 113 -10.60 -24.98 -1.49
CA TYR A 113 -9.39 -25.75 -1.30
C TYR A 113 -8.58 -25.75 -2.60
N CYS A 114 -7.26 -25.79 -2.44
CA CYS A 114 -6.40 -26.18 -3.53
C CYS A 114 -6.32 -27.68 -3.54
N ILE A 115 -6.69 -28.31 -4.66
CA ILE A 115 -6.54 -29.75 -4.80
C ILE A 115 -5.22 -30.04 -5.51
N SER A 116 -4.44 -30.93 -4.91
CA SER A 116 -3.19 -31.43 -5.46
C SER A 116 -3.38 -32.04 -6.85
N ASN A 117 -2.38 -31.82 -7.71
CA ASN A 117 -2.12 -32.69 -8.85
C ASN A 117 -0.86 -33.50 -8.50
N ASN A 118 -0.51 -34.55 -9.26
CA ASN A 118 0.69 -35.37 -9.04
C ASN A 118 2.03 -34.62 -9.29
N ALA A 119 2.10 -33.33 -8.96
CA ALA A 119 3.29 -32.49 -9.03
C ALA A 119 4.11 -32.64 -7.74
N ILE A 120 5.43 -32.55 -7.87
CA ILE A 120 6.40 -32.74 -6.76
C ILE A 120 6.54 -31.46 -5.91
N GLN A 121 6.05 -30.32 -6.41
CA GLN A 121 6.13 -29.01 -5.74
C GLN A 121 4.98 -28.10 -6.18
N MET A 122 4.50 -27.30 -5.23
CA MET A 122 3.63 -26.15 -5.51
C MET A 122 4.35 -25.11 -6.36
N PRO A 123 3.92 -24.84 -7.61
CA PRO A 123 4.49 -23.75 -8.38
C PRO A 123 4.11 -22.44 -7.67
N SER A 124 4.87 -21.38 -7.92
CA SER A 124 4.64 -20.06 -7.33
C SER A 124 3.24 -19.47 -7.60
N ALA A 125 2.44 -20.12 -8.44
CA ALA A 125 1.06 -19.77 -8.78
C ALA A 125 0.08 -20.95 -8.64
N GLY A 126 0.40 -21.99 -7.84
CA GLY A 126 -0.25 -23.31 -7.79
C GLY A 126 -1.78 -23.31 -7.83
N CYS A 127 -2.42 -22.44 -7.05
CA CYS A 127 -3.88 -22.36 -6.96
C CYS A 127 -4.52 -21.27 -7.83
N HIS A 128 -3.73 -20.42 -8.49
CA HIS A 128 -4.24 -19.22 -9.15
C HIS A 128 -5.06 -19.51 -10.41
N THR A 129 -4.76 -20.60 -11.11
CA THR A 129 -5.19 -20.77 -12.51
C THR A 129 -5.95 -22.05 -12.80
N ASN A 130 -5.76 -23.14 -12.05
CA ASN A 130 -6.26 -24.45 -12.47
C ASN A 130 -6.85 -25.36 -11.36
N PHE A 131 -6.69 -25.04 -10.07
CA PHE A 131 -6.97 -25.99 -8.98
C PHE A 131 -7.71 -25.38 -7.78
N ASN A 132 -8.45 -24.29 -7.98
CA ASN A 132 -9.27 -23.67 -6.94
C ASN A 132 -10.70 -24.24 -7.02
N THR A 133 -11.01 -25.27 -6.22
CA THR A 133 -12.33 -25.94 -6.22
C THR A 133 -12.91 -25.98 -4.81
N ASP A 134 -14.22 -25.80 -4.70
CA ASP A 134 -14.94 -25.94 -3.43
C ASP A 134 -15.16 -27.43 -3.18
N ARG A 135 -14.81 -27.84 -1.97
CA ARG A 135 -14.88 -29.22 -1.52
C ARG A 135 -15.80 -29.39 -0.32
N ILE A 136 -16.15 -28.31 0.38
CA ILE A 136 -17.20 -28.37 1.38
C ILE A 136 -18.51 -28.18 0.64
N VAL A 137 -19.31 -29.25 0.59
CA VAL A 137 -20.73 -29.16 0.21
C VAL A 137 -21.49 -28.42 1.31
N THR A 138 -21.22 -27.13 1.46
CA THR A 138 -22.18 -26.21 2.08
C THR A 138 -23.35 -26.16 1.12
N ALA A 139 -24.59 -26.21 1.62
CA ALA A 139 -25.78 -26.38 0.79
C ALA A 139 -25.79 -25.46 -0.45
N GLY A 140 -25.52 -26.02 -1.64
CA GLY A 140 -25.47 -25.30 -2.92
C GLY A 140 -24.13 -25.25 -3.66
N ALA A 141 -23.01 -25.69 -3.05
CA ALA A 141 -21.70 -25.72 -3.73
C ALA A 141 -21.53 -26.97 -4.64
N ASN A 142 -20.93 -26.78 -5.82
CA ASN A 142 -20.61 -27.87 -6.75
C ASN A 142 -19.14 -28.27 -6.61
N ARG A 143 -18.91 -29.54 -6.21
CA ARG A 143 -17.61 -30.18 -5.95
C ARG A 143 -16.57 -30.06 -7.09
N PHE A 144 -16.99 -29.66 -8.29
CA PHE A 144 -16.11 -29.55 -9.48
C PHE A 144 -16.11 -28.17 -10.13
N GLN A 145 -16.65 -27.15 -9.46
CA GLN A 145 -16.63 -25.80 -10.00
C GLN A 145 -15.25 -25.17 -9.76
N ASN A 146 -14.63 -24.71 -10.85
CA ASN A 146 -13.35 -24.00 -10.81
C ASN A 146 -13.57 -22.51 -10.49
N TYR A 147 -12.86 -22.02 -9.49
CA TYR A 147 -12.92 -20.67 -8.94
C TYR A 147 -11.64 -19.86 -9.15
N SER A 148 -10.84 -20.25 -10.14
CA SER A 148 -9.63 -19.51 -10.52
C SER A 148 -9.95 -18.04 -10.83
N GLY A 149 -9.15 -17.13 -10.29
CA GLY A 149 -9.34 -15.67 -10.43
C GLY A 149 -10.42 -15.05 -9.54
N GLN A 150 -11.00 -15.80 -8.59
CA GLN A 150 -12.00 -15.29 -7.64
C GLN A 150 -11.37 -14.87 -6.31
N HIS A 151 -12.06 -13.99 -5.57
CA HIS A 151 -11.67 -13.59 -4.21
C HIS A 151 -11.66 -14.81 -3.27
N GLN A 152 -10.64 -14.87 -2.43
CA GLN A 152 -10.52 -15.87 -1.38
C GLN A 152 -10.72 -15.25 0.00
N LYS A 153 -11.27 -16.08 0.87
CA LYS A 153 -11.63 -15.74 2.23
C LYS A 153 -10.39 -15.54 3.08
N TYR A 154 -10.55 -14.78 4.16
CA TYR A 154 -9.51 -14.71 5.19
C TYR A 154 -9.39 -16.08 5.89
N GLY A 155 -8.17 -16.50 6.22
CA GLY A 155 -7.84 -17.85 6.66
C GLY A 155 -7.81 -18.92 5.56
N GLN A 156 -8.25 -18.64 4.32
CA GLN A 156 -8.13 -19.63 3.23
C GLN A 156 -6.73 -19.78 2.74
N TYR A 157 -5.91 -18.74 2.85
CA TYR A 157 -4.51 -18.85 2.51
C TYR A 157 -3.89 -20.04 3.25
N SER A 158 -4.12 -20.19 4.57
CA SER A 158 -3.62 -21.32 5.38
C SER A 158 -4.09 -22.71 4.93
N TYR A 159 -5.27 -22.84 4.32
CA TYR A 159 -5.77 -24.13 3.86
C TYR A 159 -5.16 -24.58 2.52
N GLN A 160 -4.50 -23.67 1.79
CA GLN A 160 -3.75 -24.04 0.59
C GLN A 160 -2.41 -24.72 0.90
N PHE A 161 -2.01 -24.73 2.17
CA PHE A 161 -0.79 -25.35 2.65
C PHE A 161 -0.99 -26.80 3.09
N ILE A 162 -2.21 -27.32 2.97
CA ILE A 162 -2.56 -28.65 3.48
C ILE A 162 -2.57 -29.67 2.34
N ASP A 163 -3.14 -29.37 1.16
CA ASP A 163 -3.53 -30.40 0.16
C ASP A 163 -3.01 -30.07 -1.28
N TYR A 164 -1.79 -29.55 -1.44
CA TYR A 164 -1.20 -29.29 -2.78
C TYR A 164 -0.30 -30.41 -3.32
N ASN A 165 0.49 -31.10 -2.49
CA ASN A 165 1.25 -32.26 -2.94
C ASN A 165 0.47 -33.56 -2.68
N SER A 166 0.54 -34.49 -3.61
CA SER A 166 -0.14 -35.77 -3.47
C SER A 166 0.52 -36.64 -2.39
N ASN A 167 -0.27 -37.11 -1.40
CA ASN A 167 -0.06 -38.32 -0.60
C ASN A 167 1.42 -38.79 -0.49
N PHE A 168 2.21 -38.02 0.25
CA PHE A 168 3.63 -38.25 0.49
C PHE A 168 3.92 -39.58 1.22
N ASP A 169 3.02 -40.05 2.07
CA ASP A 169 3.21 -41.26 2.90
C ASP A 169 2.50 -42.52 2.36
N SER A 170 1.85 -42.41 1.20
CA SER A 170 1.12 -43.49 0.52
C SER A 170 -0.08 -44.05 1.31
N ASP A 171 -0.71 -43.25 2.17
CA ASP A 171 -1.87 -43.62 3.01
C ASP A 171 -3.23 -43.66 2.25
N LEU A 172 -3.24 -43.18 1.00
CA LEU A 172 -4.36 -43.03 0.05
C LEU A 172 -5.14 -41.71 0.18
N GLY A 173 -4.68 -40.79 1.04
CA GLY A 173 -5.21 -39.43 1.26
C GLY A 173 -6.60 -39.38 1.89
N ASP A 174 -7.21 -40.55 2.11
CA ASP A 174 -8.60 -40.75 2.50
C ASP A 174 -8.63 -41.33 3.92
N GLU A 175 -8.16 -40.53 4.88
CA GLU A 175 -8.00 -40.90 6.30
C GLU A 175 -9.30 -41.37 6.96
N ASP A 176 -10.47 -41.07 6.38
CA ASP A 176 -11.80 -41.54 6.82
C ASP A 176 -12.46 -42.56 5.88
N GLY A 177 -11.78 -42.97 4.80
CA GLY A 177 -12.21 -44.03 3.88
C GLY A 177 -13.48 -43.70 3.06
N ASN A 178 -13.80 -42.41 2.87
CA ASN A 178 -15.02 -41.95 2.21
C ASN A 178 -14.86 -41.75 0.69
N GLY A 179 -13.66 -41.99 0.14
CA GLY A 179 -13.29 -41.80 -1.26
C GLY A 179 -13.00 -40.34 -1.61
N VAL A 180 -12.63 -39.50 -0.64
CA VAL A 180 -12.42 -38.06 -0.78
C VAL A 180 -11.16 -37.67 0.01
N ILE A 181 -10.04 -37.42 -0.70
CA ILE A 181 -8.70 -37.00 -0.20
C ILE A 181 -8.67 -35.73 0.69
N THR A 182 -9.40 -35.61 1.81
CA THR A 182 -9.73 -34.31 2.42
C THR A 182 -8.85 -34.05 3.63
N GLY A 183 -7.90 -33.13 3.51
CA GLY A 183 -7.02 -32.78 4.64
C GLY A 183 -5.94 -33.82 4.89
N ASP A 184 -5.25 -34.29 3.85
CA ASP A 184 -3.96 -34.96 4.03
C ASP A 184 -2.94 -33.88 4.43
N ASP A 185 -2.55 -33.81 5.71
CA ASP A 185 -1.68 -32.75 6.26
C ASP A 185 -0.22 -32.80 5.76
N ASP A 186 0.06 -33.49 4.66
CA ASP A 186 1.42 -33.86 4.25
C ASP A 186 2.29 -32.67 3.84
N ASP A 187 1.69 -31.62 3.27
CA ASP A 187 2.38 -30.38 2.93
C ASP A 187 2.85 -29.58 4.15
N GLU A 188 2.04 -29.57 5.23
CA GLU A 188 2.46 -29.02 6.51
C GLU A 188 3.65 -29.80 7.05
N PHE A 189 3.64 -31.13 6.97
CA PHE A 189 4.78 -31.98 7.33
C PHE A 189 5.99 -31.80 6.41
N LEU A 190 5.80 -31.43 5.14
CA LEU A 190 6.87 -31.16 4.17
C LEU A 190 7.50 -29.77 4.32
N GLY A 191 6.80 -28.83 4.96
CA GLY A 191 7.25 -27.45 5.14
C GLY A 191 7.38 -26.70 3.82
N ILE A 192 6.60 -27.09 2.80
CA ILE A 192 6.62 -26.49 1.45
C ILE A 192 5.36 -25.64 1.30
N GLY A 193 5.48 -24.31 1.46
CA GLY A 193 4.36 -23.38 1.30
C GLY A 193 4.35 -22.62 -0.02
N PRO A 194 3.19 -22.10 -0.49
CA PRO A 194 3.12 -21.17 -1.61
C PRO A 194 3.80 -19.84 -1.32
N SER A 195 4.55 -19.35 -2.31
CA SER A 195 5.07 -17.99 -2.33
C SER A 195 3.92 -16.99 -2.43
N ALA A 196 3.79 -16.07 -1.48
CA ALA A 196 2.74 -15.04 -1.47
C ALA A 196 2.92 -13.98 -2.58
N PHE A 197 4.16 -13.77 -3.01
CA PHE A 197 4.53 -12.83 -4.07
C PHE A 197 5.86 -13.22 -4.73
N ILE A 198 6.24 -12.58 -5.83
CA ILE A 198 7.51 -12.87 -6.52
C ILE A 198 8.66 -12.20 -5.75
N ALA A 199 9.61 -12.99 -5.25
CA ALA A 199 10.78 -12.49 -4.53
C ALA A 199 11.58 -11.45 -5.35
N GLY A 200 12.00 -10.38 -4.71
CA GLY A 200 12.79 -9.30 -5.35
C GLY A 200 12.03 -8.43 -6.34
N SER A 201 10.72 -8.64 -6.50
CA SER A 201 9.87 -7.78 -7.31
C SER A 201 9.26 -6.63 -6.51
N ASP A 202 8.88 -5.56 -7.20
CA ASP A 202 8.15 -4.44 -6.60
C ASP A 202 6.67 -4.78 -6.51
N VAL A 203 6.19 -5.02 -5.30
CA VAL A 203 4.81 -5.47 -5.01
C VAL A 203 3.78 -4.33 -5.04
N LYS A 204 4.22 -3.08 -5.24
CA LYS A 204 3.43 -1.83 -5.32
C LYS A 204 2.74 -1.38 -4.04
N GLU A 205 2.18 -2.30 -3.28
CA GLU A 205 1.48 -2.03 -2.02
C GLU A 205 2.12 -2.83 -0.87
N LEU A 206 2.13 -2.23 0.32
CA LEU A 206 2.61 -2.86 1.54
C LEU A 206 1.43 -3.25 2.42
N TYR A 207 1.30 -4.54 2.72
CA TYR A 207 0.27 -5.07 3.60
C TYR A 207 0.91 -5.66 4.84
N LEU A 208 0.45 -5.18 6.00
CA LEU A 208 0.99 -5.54 7.30
C LEU A 208 -0.12 -6.02 8.22
N LEU A 209 0.21 -6.99 9.07
CA LEU A 209 -0.65 -7.57 10.09
C LEU A 209 0.04 -7.45 11.45
N SER A 210 -0.66 -6.88 12.43
CA SER A 210 -0.13 -6.72 13.78
C SER A 210 0.20 -8.06 14.43
N GLY A 211 1.13 -8.06 15.39
CA GLY A 211 1.55 -9.29 16.08
C GLY A 211 0.42 -10.04 16.81
N ASP A 212 -0.62 -9.33 17.25
CA ASP A 212 -1.84 -9.91 17.83
C ASP A 212 -2.87 -10.38 16.78
N LYS A 213 -2.56 -10.19 15.50
CA LYS A 213 -3.40 -10.48 14.32
C LYS A 213 -4.73 -9.73 14.27
N LYS A 214 -4.92 -8.70 15.10
CA LYS A 214 -6.21 -7.97 15.21
C LYS A 214 -6.30 -6.72 14.35
N THR A 215 -5.18 -6.23 13.82
CA THR A 215 -5.18 -5.00 13.02
C THR A 215 -4.37 -5.19 11.76
N ARG A 216 -4.86 -4.63 10.66
CA ARG A 216 -4.13 -4.57 9.39
C ARG A 216 -3.74 -3.13 9.10
N THR A 217 -2.53 -2.95 8.59
CA THR A 217 -2.06 -1.67 8.09
C THR A 217 -1.68 -1.83 6.62
N LEU A 218 -2.32 -1.02 5.77
CA LEU A 218 -2.14 -1.06 4.34
C LEU A 218 -1.51 0.25 3.89
N ILE A 219 -0.52 0.19 3.01
CA ILE A 219 0.20 1.36 2.49
C ILE A 219 0.30 1.23 0.97
N ARG A 220 -0.04 2.30 0.26
CA ARG A 220 0.00 2.32 -1.20
C ARG A 220 0.52 3.65 -1.74
N TRP A 221 0.94 3.64 -2.99
CA TRP A 221 1.19 4.87 -3.73
C TRP A 221 -0.04 5.25 -4.55
N ASN A 222 -0.56 6.45 -4.31
CA ASN A 222 -1.65 6.99 -5.08
C ASN A 222 -1.19 8.20 -5.87
N VAL A 223 -1.57 8.26 -7.15
CA VAL A 223 -1.17 9.29 -8.09
C VAL A 223 -2.44 9.90 -8.66
N LYS A 224 -2.62 11.17 -8.32
CA LYS A 224 -3.78 11.99 -8.68
C LYS A 224 -3.35 13.21 -9.48
N ARG A 225 -4.31 13.87 -10.13
CA ARG A 225 -4.06 15.16 -10.77
C ARG A 225 -3.66 16.18 -9.70
N ASP A 226 -2.56 16.87 -9.92
CA ASP A 226 -2.15 17.96 -9.04
C ASP A 226 -3.12 19.15 -9.25
N PRO A 227 -3.85 19.60 -8.21
CA PRO A 227 -4.78 20.72 -8.35
C PRO A 227 -4.07 22.03 -8.72
N ASP A 228 -2.78 22.13 -8.43
CA ASP A 228 -1.95 23.28 -8.76
C ASP A 228 -1.26 23.19 -10.13
N ALA A 229 -1.36 22.06 -10.83
CA ALA A 229 -0.76 21.94 -12.15
C ALA A 229 -1.44 22.86 -13.19
N PRO A 230 -0.70 23.33 -14.20
CA PRO A 230 -1.30 23.99 -15.36
C PRO A 230 -2.39 23.12 -16.00
N THR A 231 -3.46 23.73 -16.49
CA THR A 231 -4.57 23.01 -17.13
C THR A 231 -4.14 22.21 -18.36
N THR A 232 -3.06 22.63 -19.02
CA THR A 232 -2.42 21.98 -20.17
C THR A 232 -1.50 20.83 -19.80
N ALA A 233 -1.13 20.68 -18.52
CA ALA A 233 -0.27 19.60 -18.07
C ALA A 233 -1.08 18.30 -17.99
N LEU A 234 -0.62 17.29 -18.73
CA LEU A 234 -1.26 15.98 -18.75
C LEU A 234 -0.98 15.22 -17.45
N CYS A 235 -1.99 14.48 -16.99
CA CYS A 235 -1.82 13.46 -15.97
C CYS A 235 -2.47 12.17 -16.47
N ASN A 236 -1.73 11.44 -17.31
CA ASN A 236 -2.17 10.17 -17.88
C ASN A 236 -1.57 9.04 -17.06
N ASN A 237 -2.28 8.63 -16.01
CA ASN A 237 -1.80 7.55 -15.17
C ASN A 237 -2.33 6.19 -15.64
N ASN A 238 -1.59 5.56 -16.57
CA ASN A 238 -1.91 4.22 -17.05
C ASN A 238 -1.34 3.11 -16.15
N GLY A 239 -1.05 3.43 -14.89
CA GLY A 239 -0.61 2.47 -13.87
C GLY A 239 0.83 2.00 -14.06
N SER A 240 1.52 1.75 -12.94
CA SER A 240 2.77 0.98 -12.85
C SER A 240 4.12 1.64 -13.20
N GLY A 241 4.29 2.96 -13.03
CA GLY A 241 5.62 3.56 -13.24
C GLY A 241 5.89 4.86 -12.51
N ALA A 242 7.17 5.17 -12.36
CA ALA A 242 7.63 6.48 -11.91
C ALA A 242 7.02 7.60 -12.79
N LEU A 243 6.64 8.72 -12.17
CA LEU A 243 6.10 9.92 -12.81
C LEU A 243 7.19 10.65 -13.60
N ILE A 244 7.59 10.04 -14.72
CA ILE A 244 8.69 10.50 -15.58
C ILE A 244 8.13 10.84 -16.96
N GLY A 245 8.37 12.08 -17.40
CA GLY A 245 8.05 12.54 -18.75
C GLY A 245 6.82 13.46 -18.82
N ALA A 246 6.56 13.97 -20.03
CA ALA A 246 5.58 15.03 -20.27
C ALA A 246 4.13 14.61 -19.96
N ASN A 247 3.82 13.32 -20.07
CA ASN A 247 2.48 12.75 -19.83
C ASN A 247 2.08 12.73 -18.34
N PHE A 248 3.04 12.93 -17.44
CA PHE A 248 2.84 12.95 -15.99
C PHE A 248 3.14 14.33 -15.39
N ALA A 249 3.34 15.35 -16.24
CA ALA A 249 3.73 16.68 -15.80
C ALA A 249 2.69 17.31 -14.86
N GLY A 250 1.42 16.95 -14.99
CA GLY A 250 0.33 17.41 -14.13
C GLY A 250 -0.05 16.44 -13.00
N CYS A 251 0.71 15.36 -12.79
CA CYS A 251 0.43 14.39 -11.72
C CYS A 251 1.15 14.72 -10.41
N ARG A 252 0.48 14.41 -9.30
CA ARG A 252 1.04 14.37 -7.96
C ARG A 252 0.85 12.98 -7.37
N GLY A 253 1.96 12.33 -7.03
CA GLY A 253 1.95 11.12 -6.23
C GLY A 253 2.03 11.43 -4.75
N THR A 254 1.40 10.59 -3.95
CA THR A 254 1.38 10.62 -2.49
C THR A 254 1.35 9.19 -1.96
N ILE A 255 1.99 8.96 -0.83
CA ILE A 255 1.86 7.68 -0.14
C ILE A 255 0.64 7.80 0.77
N GLU A 256 -0.28 6.86 0.64
CA GLU A 256 -1.49 6.78 1.43
C GLU A 256 -1.46 5.53 2.31
N PHE A 257 -2.16 5.58 3.43
CA PHE A 257 -2.33 4.42 4.30
C PHE A 257 -3.77 4.29 4.79
N LEU A 258 -4.11 3.06 5.19
CA LEU A 258 -5.40 2.67 5.76
C LEU A 258 -5.15 1.66 6.88
N LYS A 259 -5.83 1.81 8.02
CA LYS A 259 -5.84 0.79 9.09
C LYS A 259 -7.20 0.11 9.16
N LEU A 260 -7.18 -1.19 9.41
CA LEU A 260 -8.37 -2.01 9.59
C LEU A 260 -8.31 -2.70 10.95
N GLU A 261 -9.49 -2.90 11.55
CA GLU A 261 -9.70 -3.63 12.80
C GLU A 261 -10.41 -4.96 12.50
N GLY A 262 -9.86 -6.04 12.99
CA GLY A 262 -10.39 -7.39 12.86
C GLY A 262 -11.41 -7.68 13.96
N VAL A 263 -12.57 -8.16 13.57
CA VAL A 263 -13.65 -8.56 14.46
C VAL A 263 -14.19 -9.93 14.07
N ASP A 264 -14.63 -10.66 15.07
CA ASP A 264 -15.27 -11.96 14.94
C ASP A 264 -16.78 -11.74 14.94
N TRP A 265 -17.34 -11.56 13.75
CA TRP A 265 -18.78 -11.41 13.51
C TRP A 265 -19.35 -12.63 12.80
N GLY A 266 -18.63 -13.76 12.82
CA GLY A 266 -19.03 -14.98 12.12
C GLY A 266 -19.11 -14.82 10.60
N TYR A 267 -19.64 -15.86 9.96
CA TYR A 267 -19.71 -15.99 8.51
C TYR A 267 -20.64 -14.97 7.83
N ASP A 268 -21.58 -14.39 8.57
CA ASP A 268 -22.53 -13.42 8.02
C ASP A 268 -22.12 -11.95 8.18
N TYR A 269 -20.94 -11.70 8.76
CA TYR A 269 -20.34 -10.36 8.93
C TYR A 269 -21.25 -9.40 9.68
N ASN A 270 -22.05 -9.91 10.62
CA ASN A 270 -23.08 -9.13 11.27
C ASN A 270 -23.13 -9.46 12.76
N SER A 271 -22.70 -8.54 13.62
CA SER A 271 -22.75 -8.83 15.06
C SER A 271 -24.16 -8.92 15.66
N SER A 272 -25.22 -8.62 14.88
CA SER A 272 -26.63 -8.71 15.29
C SER A 272 -27.22 -10.10 15.09
N ALA A 273 -26.59 -10.93 14.27
CA ALA A 273 -27.08 -12.25 13.93
C ALA A 273 -26.24 -13.29 14.65
N ALA A 274 -26.88 -14.00 15.60
CA ALA A 274 -26.23 -15.07 16.33
C ALA A 274 -26.17 -16.30 15.43
N ASP A 275 -25.05 -16.47 14.72
CA ASP A 275 -24.70 -17.73 14.06
C ASP A 275 -23.68 -18.53 14.91
N GLY A 276 -23.47 -19.79 14.53
CA GLY A 276 -22.56 -20.68 15.27
C GLY A 276 -21.07 -20.40 15.06
N THR A 277 -20.74 -19.45 14.20
CA THR A 277 -19.37 -19.01 13.90
C THR A 277 -19.04 -17.66 14.56
N GLN A 278 -20.04 -16.97 15.11
CA GLN A 278 -19.83 -15.71 15.81
C GLN A 278 -19.17 -15.93 17.18
N ASN A 279 -18.10 -15.19 17.45
CA ASN A 279 -17.30 -15.26 18.69
C ASN A 279 -16.60 -16.62 18.90
N ASP A 280 -16.20 -17.29 17.83
CA ASP A 280 -15.42 -18.54 17.88
C ASP A 280 -13.90 -18.29 18.12
N GLY A 281 -13.48 -17.03 18.12
CA GLY A 281 -12.10 -16.58 18.32
C GLY A 281 -11.33 -16.35 17.02
N VAL A 282 -11.98 -16.52 15.86
CA VAL A 282 -11.40 -16.29 14.53
C VAL A 282 -11.86 -14.93 13.99
N ILE A 283 -10.92 -14.15 13.48
CA ILE A 283 -11.26 -12.87 12.85
C ILE A 283 -11.82 -13.16 11.47
N ASP A 284 -13.12 -13.00 11.32
CA ASP A 284 -13.78 -13.19 10.04
C ASP A 284 -14.04 -11.86 9.33
N THR A 285 -14.21 -10.76 10.06
CA THR A 285 -14.61 -9.48 9.48
C THR A 285 -13.53 -8.44 9.69
N TRP A 286 -13.20 -7.69 8.65
CA TRP A 286 -12.30 -6.54 8.73
C TRP A 286 -13.10 -5.26 8.56
N LEU A 287 -13.00 -4.37 9.54
CA LEU A 287 -13.64 -3.06 9.57
C LEU A 287 -12.61 -1.97 9.33
N VAL A 288 -13.01 -0.89 8.67
CA VAL A 288 -12.17 0.31 8.60
C VAL A 288 -12.08 0.95 9.99
N ASP A 289 -10.87 1.19 10.45
CA ASP A 289 -10.62 1.80 11.76
C ASP A 289 -11.34 3.16 11.88
N LYS A 290 -11.96 3.41 13.05
CA LYS A 290 -12.75 4.62 13.36
C LYS A 290 -12.05 5.91 13.01
N GLN A 291 -10.72 5.95 13.14
CA GLN A 291 -9.98 7.16 12.86
C GLN A 291 -10.09 7.56 11.39
N PHE A 292 -10.35 6.62 10.47
CA PHE A 292 -10.51 6.84 9.04
C PHE A 292 -11.95 7.08 8.62
N THR A 293 -12.93 6.65 9.40
CA THR A 293 -14.35 6.83 9.08
C THR A 293 -14.88 8.21 9.50
N GLY A 294 -14.21 8.88 10.45
CA GLY A 294 -14.70 10.13 11.04
C GLY A 294 -15.90 9.93 11.99
N LEU A 295 -16.22 8.68 12.30
CA LEU A 295 -17.30 8.29 13.21
C LEU A 295 -16.77 8.15 14.64
N THR A 296 -17.57 8.55 15.62
CA THR A 296 -17.20 8.51 17.04
C THR A 296 -17.47 7.15 17.69
N ASN A 297 -18.39 6.36 17.13
CA ASN A 297 -18.73 5.00 17.58
C ASN A 297 -18.77 4.06 16.36
N ILE A 298 -18.29 2.83 16.56
CA ILE A 298 -18.34 1.73 15.59
C ILE A 298 -19.30 0.69 16.16
N ASP A 299 -20.42 0.46 15.48
CA ASP A 299 -21.37 -0.64 15.69
C ASP A 299 -21.83 -1.21 14.33
N ASN A 300 -22.62 -2.28 14.28
CA ASN A 300 -23.06 -2.88 13.00
C ASN A 300 -23.71 -1.92 12.00
N SER A 301 -24.32 -0.85 12.48
CA SER A 301 -25.05 0.10 11.63
C SER A 301 -24.17 1.23 11.08
N THR A 302 -23.00 1.43 11.70
CA THR A 302 -22.09 2.54 11.43
C THR A 302 -20.70 2.08 10.98
N SER A 303 -20.38 0.80 11.20
CA SER A 303 -19.12 0.19 10.78
C SER A 303 -19.04 0.09 9.28
N ILE A 304 -17.87 0.44 8.73
CA ILE A 304 -17.60 0.27 7.32
C ILE A 304 -16.80 -1.02 7.18
N ILE A 305 -17.45 -2.07 6.67
CA ILE A 305 -16.77 -3.32 6.32
C ILE A 305 -15.79 -3.02 5.18
N ALA A 306 -14.56 -3.45 5.35
CA ALA A 306 -13.50 -3.21 4.38
C ALA A 306 -13.81 -3.95 3.06
N GLY A 307 -13.81 -3.22 1.94
CA GLY A 307 -14.26 -3.73 0.64
C GLY A 307 -15.77 -3.63 0.38
N ALA A 308 -16.58 -3.16 1.34
CA ALA A 308 -18.03 -3.03 1.20
C ALA A 308 -18.52 -1.67 0.68
N THR A 309 -17.64 -0.67 0.56
CA THR A 309 -17.96 0.66 -0.01
C THR A 309 -16.74 1.20 -0.75
N ASP A 310 -16.82 2.42 -1.28
CA ASP A 310 -15.67 3.10 -1.87
C ASP A 310 -14.62 3.52 -0.83
N THR A 311 -13.91 2.51 -0.31
CA THR A 311 -12.86 2.66 0.68
C THR A 311 -11.71 3.52 0.19
N ASP A 312 -11.57 3.75 -1.12
CA ASP A 312 -10.56 4.64 -1.70
C ASP A 312 -10.65 6.06 -1.16
N THR A 313 -11.86 6.51 -0.79
CA THR A 313 -12.08 7.81 -0.15
C THR A 313 -11.63 7.88 1.30
N LEU A 314 -11.45 6.72 1.95
CA LEU A 314 -11.08 6.60 3.36
C LEU A 314 -9.57 6.56 3.56
N TRP A 315 -8.78 6.31 2.52
CA TRP A 315 -7.32 6.34 2.61
C TRP A 315 -6.82 7.75 2.94
N LYS A 316 -5.79 7.83 3.79
CA LYS A 316 -5.23 9.11 4.20
C LYS A 316 -3.86 9.34 3.60
N ASP A 317 -3.68 10.52 3.03
CA ASP A 317 -2.38 11.04 2.60
C ASP A 317 -1.42 11.08 3.79
N LEU A 318 -0.30 10.39 3.67
CA LEU A 318 0.79 10.48 4.64
C LEU A 318 1.57 11.77 4.44
N PHE A 319 1.84 12.13 3.18
CA PHE A 319 2.64 13.30 2.82
C PHE A 319 1.76 14.56 2.64
N PRO A 320 2.31 15.75 2.92
CA PRO A 320 1.60 17.02 2.75
C PRO A 320 1.52 17.39 1.26
N THR A 321 0.59 18.28 0.93
CA THR A 321 0.34 18.71 -0.46
C THR A 321 1.54 19.37 -1.14
N GLY A 322 2.49 19.90 -0.36
CA GLY A 322 3.73 20.50 -0.84
C GLY A 322 4.77 19.50 -1.39
N ILE A 323 4.59 18.20 -1.12
CA ILE A 323 5.48 17.12 -1.55
C ILE A 323 4.79 16.28 -2.64
N ASN A 324 5.57 15.90 -3.66
CA ASN A 324 5.16 15.01 -4.73
C ASN A 324 6.07 13.79 -4.75
N VAL A 325 5.51 12.62 -4.45
CA VAL A 325 6.19 11.32 -4.56
C VAL A 325 6.16 10.90 -6.02
N VAL A 326 7.31 10.89 -6.68
CA VAL A 326 7.42 10.62 -8.12
C VAL A 326 7.72 9.17 -8.46
N ASP A 327 8.16 8.38 -7.48
CA ASP A 327 8.49 6.96 -7.64
C ASP A 327 8.35 6.35 -6.25
N PHE A 328 7.68 5.23 -6.12
CA PHE A 328 7.54 4.47 -4.88
C PHE A 328 7.56 2.99 -5.23
N LYS A 329 8.44 2.25 -4.57
CA LYS A 329 8.64 0.82 -4.77
C LYS A 329 8.79 0.12 -3.44
N VAL A 330 8.14 -1.03 -3.32
CA VAL A 330 8.07 -1.82 -2.10
C VAL A 330 8.66 -3.20 -2.39
N TYR A 331 9.64 -3.60 -1.61
CA TYR A 331 10.30 -4.90 -1.73
C TYR A 331 10.25 -5.62 -0.38
N PRO A 332 9.19 -6.38 -0.10
CA PRO A 332 9.06 -7.18 1.12
C PRO A 332 9.85 -8.48 1.02
N TYR A 333 10.31 -8.96 2.17
CA TYR A 333 11.01 -10.23 2.36
C TYR A 333 10.67 -10.83 3.73
N PRO A 334 10.67 -12.17 3.88
CA PRO A 334 10.70 -13.18 2.82
C PRO A 334 9.39 -13.21 2.02
N ASN A 335 9.40 -13.92 0.88
CA ASN A 335 8.21 -14.16 0.05
C ASN A 335 7.37 -15.37 0.46
N LEU A 336 7.85 -16.10 1.48
CA LEU A 336 7.21 -17.26 2.07
C LEU A 336 6.94 -16.99 3.55
N ASP A 337 5.80 -17.48 4.04
CA ASP A 337 5.46 -17.37 5.47
C ASP A 337 6.48 -18.14 6.31
N ASN A 338 6.96 -17.49 7.38
CA ASN A 338 8.01 -18.03 8.23
C ASN A 338 7.51 -19.17 9.13
N LYS A 339 6.21 -19.43 9.26
CA LYS A 339 5.70 -20.54 10.10
C LYS A 339 6.23 -21.93 9.70
N TYR A 340 6.72 -22.09 8.47
CA TYR A 340 7.27 -23.35 7.94
C TYR A 340 8.80 -23.40 7.90
N PHE A 341 9.49 -22.44 8.54
CA PHE A 341 10.97 -22.33 8.52
C PHE A 341 11.71 -23.56 9.08
N TRP A 342 11.03 -24.41 9.85
CA TRP A 342 11.64 -25.51 10.60
C TRP A 342 12.16 -26.65 9.70
N LYS A 343 11.74 -26.73 8.42
CA LYS A 343 12.13 -27.78 7.48
C LYS A 343 12.93 -27.30 6.26
N ASP A 344 12.72 -26.07 5.80
CA ASP A 344 13.54 -25.45 4.74
C ASP A 344 14.57 -24.46 5.32
N PRO A 345 15.88 -24.81 5.34
CA PRO A 345 16.94 -23.95 5.83
C PRO A 345 17.40 -22.88 4.81
N SER A 346 16.70 -22.72 3.67
CA SER A 346 17.05 -21.73 2.65
C SER A 346 16.98 -20.29 3.17
N ALA A 347 17.77 -19.39 2.57
CA ALA A 347 17.75 -17.96 2.90
C ALA A 347 16.41 -17.28 2.54
N SER A 348 15.56 -17.94 1.75
CA SER A 348 14.19 -17.47 1.41
C SER A 348 13.18 -17.65 2.54
N THR A 349 13.48 -18.44 3.56
CA THR A 349 12.59 -18.75 4.71
C THR A 349 13.23 -18.38 6.05
N ASN A 350 14.57 -18.42 6.15
CA ASN A 350 15.32 -18.21 7.39
C ASN A 350 15.89 -16.79 7.53
N ILE A 351 15.07 -15.77 7.26
CA ILE A 351 15.41 -14.36 7.52
C ILE A 351 14.26 -13.69 8.27
N SER A 352 14.59 -12.87 9.28
CA SER A 352 13.61 -12.03 9.95
C SER A 352 12.90 -11.14 8.92
N PRO A 353 11.56 -11.10 8.88
CA PRO A 353 10.84 -10.33 7.89
C PRO A 353 11.29 -8.87 7.86
N TYR A 354 11.47 -8.30 6.67
CA TYR A 354 11.86 -6.91 6.47
C TYR A 354 11.29 -6.38 5.16
N VAL A 355 11.20 -5.06 5.04
CA VAL A 355 10.79 -4.38 3.81
C VAL A 355 11.84 -3.35 3.42
N ILE A 356 12.16 -3.31 2.12
CA ILE A 356 12.95 -2.24 1.51
C ILE A 356 11.99 -1.32 0.77
N LEU A 357 12.03 -0.03 1.11
CA LEU A 357 11.26 1.02 0.46
C LEU A 357 12.20 1.92 -0.32
N ASN A 358 11.94 2.03 -1.63
CA ASN A 358 12.65 2.93 -2.51
C ASN A 358 11.68 3.97 -3.05
N PHE A 359 11.91 5.24 -2.73
CA PHE A 359 11.04 6.29 -3.24
C PHE A 359 11.78 7.58 -3.51
N LYS A 360 11.17 8.38 -4.37
CA LYS A 360 11.71 9.64 -4.83
C LYS A 360 10.69 10.72 -4.62
N ILE A 361 11.13 11.86 -4.11
CA ILE A 361 10.26 13.00 -3.89
C ILE A 361 10.77 14.23 -4.64
N LYS A 362 9.82 15.05 -5.04
CA LYS A 362 10.03 16.38 -5.59
C LYS A 362 9.04 17.35 -4.93
N PRO A 363 9.28 18.66 -5.00
CA PRO A 363 8.26 19.65 -4.71
C PRO A 363 7.04 19.43 -5.62
N SER A 364 5.84 19.57 -5.08
CA SER A 364 4.59 19.61 -5.86
C SER A 364 4.47 20.91 -6.66
N TRP A 365 3.45 21.04 -7.52
CA TRP A 365 3.24 22.28 -8.26
C TRP A 365 3.01 23.49 -7.37
N GLU A 366 2.32 23.31 -6.24
CA GLU A 366 2.11 24.34 -5.23
C GLU A 366 3.45 24.97 -4.81
N THR A 367 4.43 24.12 -4.47
CA THR A 367 5.76 24.54 -4.01
C THR A 367 6.65 24.99 -5.17
N ARG A 368 6.57 24.34 -6.33
CA ARG A 368 7.33 24.76 -7.54
C ARG A 368 6.96 26.17 -8.00
N LYS A 369 5.68 26.56 -7.89
CA LYS A 369 5.24 27.93 -8.20
C LYS A 369 5.94 28.97 -7.31
N LYS A 370 6.19 28.63 -6.03
CA LYS A 370 6.88 29.50 -5.06
C LYS A 370 8.38 29.60 -5.36
N ILE A 371 9.02 28.47 -5.68
CA ILE A 371 10.47 28.38 -5.93
C ILE A 371 10.85 28.86 -7.33
N LYS A 372 9.93 28.76 -8.32
CA LYS A 372 10.15 29.03 -9.75
C LYS A 372 11.34 28.28 -10.36
N LYS A 373 11.66 27.11 -9.81
CA LYS A 373 12.77 26.26 -10.23
C LYS A 373 12.35 24.81 -10.14
N ASP A 374 12.70 24.01 -11.14
CA ASP A 374 12.62 22.56 -11.02
C ASP A 374 13.80 22.06 -10.17
N SER A 375 13.52 21.16 -9.25
CA SER A 375 14.53 20.64 -8.33
C SER A 375 14.82 19.18 -8.64
N ASN A 376 16.05 18.79 -8.36
CA ASN A 376 16.45 17.39 -8.48
C ASN A 376 15.65 16.57 -7.45
N PRO A 377 15.19 15.37 -7.83
CA PRO A 377 14.50 14.51 -6.89
C PRO A 377 15.42 14.11 -5.74
N LEU A 378 14.86 14.08 -4.53
CA LEU A 378 15.51 13.47 -3.37
C LEU A 378 15.17 11.97 -3.40
N ASN A 379 16.19 11.13 -3.34
CA ASN A 379 16.03 9.67 -3.36
C ASN A 379 16.19 9.14 -1.95
N PHE A 380 15.27 8.29 -1.53
CA PHE A 380 15.29 7.61 -0.25
C PHE A 380 15.28 6.10 -0.48
N ASN A 381 16.11 5.41 0.29
CA ASN A 381 16.15 3.96 0.38
C ASN A 381 16.15 3.61 1.87
N ILE A 382 15.09 2.96 2.33
CA ILE A 382 14.88 2.63 3.73
C ILE A 382 14.71 1.13 3.83
N THR A 383 15.40 0.51 4.78
CA THR A 383 15.18 -0.89 5.14
C THR A 383 14.57 -0.94 6.54
N VAL A 384 13.40 -1.55 6.67
CA VAL A 384 12.66 -1.68 7.93
C VAL A 384 12.53 -3.16 8.27
N ASN A 385 13.13 -3.58 9.37
CA ASN A 385 12.89 -4.90 9.92
C ASN A 385 11.46 -4.95 10.50
N LEU A 386 10.72 -6.03 10.30
CA LEU A 386 9.32 -6.23 10.70
C LEU A 386 9.18 -7.16 11.91
N THR A 387 10.27 -7.45 12.63
CA THR A 387 10.19 -8.18 13.91
C THR A 387 9.27 -7.45 14.89
N ASP A 388 8.34 -8.19 15.49
CA ASP A 388 7.49 -7.72 16.58
C ASP A 388 8.35 -7.21 17.73
N ILE A 389 8.38 -5.88 17.91
CA ILE A 389 9.01 -5.25 19.08
C ILE A 389 7.99 -5.17 20.23
N PHE A 390 6.70 -5.41 19.94
CA PHE A 390 5.60 -5.19 20.87
C PHE A 390 4.71 -6.43 21.09
N SER A 391 5.26 -7.65 21.02
CA SER A 391 4.55 -8.81 21.58
C SER A 391 4.48 -8.64 23.10
N LYS A 392 3.38 -8.07 23.59
CA LYS A 392 3.03 -8.05 25.02
C LYS A 392 1.81 -8.92 25.25
#